data_AF-A0A1I4KTR4-F1
#
_entry.id   AF-A0A1I4KTR4-F1
#
_cell.length_a   1.000
_cell.length_b   1.000
_cell.length_c   1.000
_cell.angle_alpha   90.00
_cell.angle_beta   90.00
_cell.angle_gamma   90.00
#
_symmetry.space_group_name_H-M   'P 1'
#
loop_
_entity.id
_entity.type
_entity.pdbx_description
1 polymer ?
#
loop_
_entity_poly.entity_id
_entity_poly.type
_entity_poly.pdbx_seq_one_letter_code
_entity_poly.pdbx_strand_id
1 'polypeptide(L)' 'MRTEDQIKRKRNELEMQLKSAEADLENVRQNNPENEGKIGMLRSKVEQLESMVMMLEWALNEPNGKYHT' A
#
# COMPACT_ATOMS: atom_id res chain seq x y z
N MET A 1 15.96 -15.99 5.47
CA MET A 1 14.77 -16.66 6.06
C MET A 1 13.66 -16.55 5.02
N ARG A 2 13.05 -17.66 4.57
CA ARG A 2 12.15 -17.64 3.39
C ARG A 2 10.96 -16.68 3.54
N THR A 3 10.51 -16.45 4.78
CA THR A 3 9.38 -15.57 5.13
C THR A 3 9.69 -14.08 4.94
N GLU A 4 10.90 -13.62 5.28
CA GLU A 4 11.29 -12.20 5.14
C GLU A 4 11.35 -11.80 3.67
N ASP A 5 11.92 -12.68 2.81
CA ASP A 5 11.96 -12.46 1.36
C ASP A 5 10.55 -12.43 0.75
N GLN A 6 9.61 -13.22 1.28
CA GLN A 6 8.21 -13.20 0.87
C GLN A 6 7.51 -11.88 1.25
N ILE A 7 7.73 -11.39 2.47
CA ILE A 7 7.18 -10.11 2.93
C ILE A 7 7.74 -8.95 2.08
N LYS A 8 9.05 -8.94 1.80
CA LYS A 8 9.69 -7.92 0.94
C LYS A 8 9.12 -7.92 -0.48
N ARG A 9 8.95 -9.10 -1.09
CA ARG A 9 8.31 -9.22 -2.43
C ARG A 9 6.89 -8.68 -2.40
N LYS A 10 6.10 -9.08 -1.39
CA LYS A 10 4.71 -8.65 -1.28
C LYS A 10 4.59 -7.14 -1.07
N ARG A 11 5.43 -6.55 -0.23
CA ARG A 11 5.48 -5.09 -0.04
C ARG A 11 5.80 -4.39 -1.37
N ASN A 12 6.82 -4.83 -2.10
CA ASN A 12 7.17 -4.22 -3.39
C ASN A 12 6.02 -4.30 -4.40
N GLU A 13 5.28 -5.42 -4.45
CA GLU A 13 4.08 -5.54 -5.28
C GLU A 13 3.00 -4.54 -4.89
N LEU A 14 2.76 -4.36 -3.59
CA LEU A 14 1.76 -3.42 -3.08
C LEU A 14 2.18 -1.97 -3.31
N GLU A 15 3.46 -1.64 -3.18
CA GLU A 15 4.01 -0.31 -3.51
C GLU A 15 3.82 0.03 -4.99
N MET A 16 4.01 -0.94 -5.90
CA MET A 16 3.74 -0.72 -7.33
C MET A 16 2.25 -0.47 -7.58
N GLN A 17 1.36 -1.21 -6.92
CA GLN A 17 -0.08 -0.99 -7.02
C GLN A 17 -0.51 0.35 -6.44
N LEU A 18 0.10 0.76 -5.32
CA LEU A 18 -0.12 2.05 -4.69
C LEU A 18 0.21 3.19 -5.64
N LYS A 19 1.44 3.19 -6.19
CA LYS A 19 1.88 4.21 -7.16
C LYS A 19 0.97 4.29 -8.39
N SER A 20 0.51 3.14 -8.88
CA SER A 20 -0.45 3.11 -10.00
C SER A 20 -1.80 3.73 -9.61
N ALA A 21 -2.31 3.41 -8.41
CA ALA A 21 -3.58 3.95 -7.94
C ALA A 21 -3.51 5.45 -7.66
N GLU A 22 -2.39 5.95 -7.15
CA GLU A 22 -2.11 7.38 -6.97
C GLU A 22 -2.06 8.12 -8.31
N ALA A 23 -1.38 7.54 -9.31
CA ALA A 23 -1.32 8.11 -10.66
C ALA A 23 -2.71 8.15 -11.32
N ASP A 24 -3.51 7.09 -11.17
CA ASP A 24 -4.90 7.05 -11.65
C ASP A 24 -5.77 8.09 -10.93
N LEU A 25 -5.61 8.23 -9.61
CA LEU A 25 -6.33 9.23 -8.81
C LEU A 25 -6.00 10.64 -9.28
N GLU A 26 -4.72 10.95 -9.46
CA GLU A 26 -4.29 12.27 -9.94
C GLU A 26 -4.78 12.54 -11.36
N ASN A 27 -4.69 11.55 -12.25
CA ASN A 27 -5.20 11.67 -13.61
C ASN A 27 -6.71 11.97 -13.63
N VAL A 28 -7.50 11.28 -12.81
CA VAL A 28 -8.94 11.52 -12.71
C VAL A 28 -9.23 12.88 -12.11
N ARG A 29 -8.51 13.30 -11.06
CA ARG A 29 -8.67 14.64 -10.46
C ARG A 29 -8.37 15.76 -11.45
N GLN A 30 -7.41 15.59 -12.35
CA GLN A 30 -7.05 16.59 -13.36
C GLN A 30 -8.01 16.61 -14.55
N ASN A 31 -8.43 15.45 -15.05
CA ASN A 31 -9.19 15.35 -16.30
C ASN A 31 -10.71 15.30 -16.09
N ASN A 32 -11.19 14.82 -14.93
CA ASN A 32 -12.60 14.65 -14.60
C ASN A 32 -12.85 14.98 -13.11
N PRO A 33 -12.52 16.20 -12.64
CA PRO A 33 -12.65 16.61 -11.24
C PRO A 33 -14.08 16.46 -10.68
N GLU A 34 -15.10 16.54 -11.53
CA GLU A 34 -16.51 16.39 -11.19
C GLU A 34 -16.91 14.93 -10.88
N ASN A 35 -16.06 13.95 -11.21
CA ASN A 35 -16.33 12.54 -10.97
C ASN A 35 -15.96 12.14 -9.54
N GLU A 36 -16.62 12.78 -8.56
CA GLU A 36 -16.35 12.59 -7.12
C GLU A 36 -16.47 11.13 -6.68
N GLY A 37 -17.38 10.36 -7.29
CA GLY A 37 -17.54 8.92 -7.00
C GLY A 37 -16.29 8.11 -7.36
N LYS A 38 -15.73 8.33 -8.55
CA LYS A 38 -14.49 7.65 -8.98
C LYS A 38 -13.28 8.11 -8.17
N ILE A 39 -13.20 9.41 -7.86
CA ILE A 39 -12.14 9.98 -7.01
C ILE A 39 -12.20 9.36 -5.61
N GLY A 40 -13.39 9.29 -5.00
CA GLY A 40 -13.60 8.68 -3.68
C GLY A 40 -13.20 7.21 -3.66
N MET A 41 -13.61 6.43 -4.67
CA MET A 41 -13.23 5.01 -4.78
C MET A 41 -11.71 4.83 -4.91
N LEU A 42 -11.05 5.61 -5.77
CA LEU A 42 -9.60 5.55 -5.95
C LEU A 42 -8.85 5.98 -4.69
N ARG A 43 -9.34 7.00 -4.00
CA ARG A 43 -8.79 7.44 -2.71
C ARG A 43 -8.88 6.35 -1.65
N SER A 44 -10.03 5.71 -1.48
CA SER A 44 -10.18 4.60 -0.54
C SER A 44 -9.26 3.42 -0.90
N LYS A 45 -9.05 3.16 -2.20
CA LYS A 45 -8.09 2.14 -2.65
C LYS A 45 -6.64 2.51 -2.27
N VAL A 46 -6.24 3.76 -2.45
CA VAL A 46 -4.93 4.28 -2.03
C VAL A 46 -4.75 4.08 -0.52
N GLU A 47 -5.70 4.55 0.30
CA GLU A 47 -5.63 4.44 1.78
C GLU A 47 -5.51 2.98 2.25
N GLN A 48 -6.22 2.05 1.59
CA GLN A 48 -6.11 0.62 1.88
C GLN A 48 -4.73 0.04 1.53
N LEU A 49 -4.19 0.41 0.36
CA LEU A 49 -2.87 -0.05 -0.08
C LEU A 49 -1.75 0.51 0.82
N GLU A 50 -1.82 1.79 1.20
CA GLU A 50 -0.90 2.42 2.15
C GLU A 50 -0.90 1.67 3.49
N SER A 51 -2.10 1.38 4.03
CA SER A 51 -2.23 0.63 5.28
C SER A 51 -1.60 -0.77 5.19
N MET A 52 -1.76 -1.47 4.05
CA MET A 52 -1.16 -2.79 3.85
C MET A 52 0.37 -2.72 3.71
N VAL A 53 0.90 -1.73 2.98
CA VAL A 53 2.35 -1.50 2.86
C VAL A 53 2.93 -1.23 4.24
N MET A 54 2.33 -0.30 5.00
CA MET A 54 2.75 0.04 6.35
C MET A 54 2.81 -1.21 7.24
N MET A 55 1.76 -2.05 7.28
CA MET A 55 1.77 -3.29 8.07
C MET A 55 2.93 -4.24 7.72
N LEU A 56 3.26 -4.38 6.44
CA LEU A 56 4.38 -5.22 6.02
C LEU A 56 5.73 -4.60 6.36
N GLU A 57 5.84 -3.27 6.33
CA GLU A 57 7.03 -2.56 6.81
C GLU A 57 7.22 -2.73 8.32
N TRP A 58 6.14 -2.66 9.11
CA TRP A 58 6.17 -2.99 10.54
C TRP A 58 6.64 -4.43 10.76
N ALA A 59 6.10 -5.40 10.02
CA ALA A 59 6.50 -6.80 10.14
C ALA A 59 7.98 -7.05 9.77
N LEU A 60 8.57 -6.24 8.89
CA LEU A 60 10.00 -6.33 8.55
C LEU A 60 10.91 -5.64 9.56
N ASN A 61 10.41 -4.63 10.26
CA ASN A 61 11.16 -3.83 11.23
C ASN A 61 10.89 -4.21 12.70
N GLU A 62 9.93 -5.10 12.95
CA GLU A 62 9.68 -5.63 14.28
C GLU A 62 10.98 -6.24 14.83
N PRO A 63 11.48 -5.79 15.99
CA PRO A 63 12.63 -6.44 16.59
C PRO A 63 12.24 -7.90 16.82
N ASN A 64 13.08 -8.84 16.36
CA ASN A 64 13.00 -10.26 16.68
C ASN A 64 13.25 -10.46 18.19
N GLY A 65 12.42 -9.86 19.04
CA GLY A 65 12.41 -10.03 20.47
C GLY A 65 11.85 -11.41 20.73
N LYS A 66 12.75 -12.37 20.95
CA LYS A 66 12.46 -13.61 21.65
C LYS A 66 11.90 -13.27 23.04
N TYR A 67 10.62 -12.90 23.13
CA TYR A 67 9.84 -12.97 24.35
C TYR A 67 9.00 -14.25 24.28
N HIS A 68 9.74 -15.37 24.28
CA HIS A 68 9.28 -16.66 24.75
C HIS A 68 10.41 -17.17 25.65
N THR A 69 10.37 -16.74 26.91
CA THR A 69 11.02 -17.41 28.05
C THR A 69 9.95 -17.63 29.09
#